data_AF-A0A7S1K4N0-F1
#
_entry.id   AF-A0A7S1K4N0-F1
#
_cell.length_a   1.000
_cell.length_b   1.000
_cell.length_c   1.000
_cell.angle_alpha   90.00
_cell.angle_beta   90.00
_cell.angle_gamma   90.00
#
_symmetry.space_group_name_H-M   'P 1'
#
loop_
_entity.id
_entity.type
_entity.pdbx_description
1 polymer ?
#
loop_
_entity_poly.entity_id
_entity_poly.type
_entity_poly.pdbx_seq_one_letter_code
_entity_poly.pdbx_strand_id
1 'polypeptide(L)'
;RISLQTDMLTGIRIVKLYAWESPLQERVAEIRTSEVRQLARLLLVSISQFDTLRVGPLLFPPVAFVLHIMLTDELSLEQIFTVLAFVGVLTGPLYIWALGFGNFMMGLASVARIQRFLRTPAGDENKKDVAPAFTTLPVCSSTYRNSEGVKKMVVEIVDGEFW
;
A
#
# COMPACT_ATOMS: atom_id res chain seq x y z
N ARG A 1 -4.84 -6.37 -5.55
CA ARG A 1 -4.30 -6.00 -6.88
C ARG A 1 -4.41 -7.19 -7.84
N ILE A 2 -3.87 -8.36 -7.50
CA ILE A 2 -4.02 -9.59 -8.30
C ILE A 2 -5.50 -10.02 -8.39
N SER A 3 -6.26 -10.01 -7.28
CA SER A 3 -7.66 -10.48 -7.33
C SER A 3 -8.55 -9.68 -8.28
N LEU A 4 -8.44 -8.34 -8.35
CA LEU A 4 -9.19 -7.54 -9.33
C LEU A 4 -8.87 -7.93 -10.78
N GLN A 5 -7.60 -8.15 -11.08
CA GLN A 5 -7.19 -8.60 -12.42
C GLN A 5 -7.68 -10.04 -12.69
N THR A 6 -7.66 -10.90 -11.68
CA THR A 6 -8.19 -12.27 -11.76
C THR A 6 -9.71 -12.28 -11.95
N ASP A 7 -10.45 -11.42 -11.27
CA ASP A 7 -11.90 -11.27 -11.40
C ASP A 7 -12.27 -10.75 -12.80
N MET A 8 -11.51 -9.79 -13.34
CA MET A 8 -11.68 -9.31 -14.72
C MET A 8 -11.41 -10.41 -15.76
N LEU A 9 -10.38 -11.23 -15.55
CA LEU A 9 -10.07 -12.37 -16.43
C LEU A 9 -11.15 -13.46 -16.37
N THR A 10 -11.77 -13.65 -15.21
CA THR A 10 -12.84 -14.62 -15.01
C THR A 10 -14.13 -14.20 -15.74
N GLY A 11 -14.39 -12.90 -15.89
CA GLY A 11 -15.53 -12.33 -16.63
C GLY A 11 -15.36 -12.19 -18.15
N ILE A 12 -14.24 -12.63 -18.73
CA ILE A 12 -13.86 -12.32 -20.14
C ILE A 12 -14.87 -12.82 -21.19
N ARG A 13 -15.59 -13.93 -20.90
CA ARG A 13 -16.59 -14.50 -21.81
C ARG A 13 -17.77 -13.56 -22.05
N ILE A 14 -18.21 -12.84 -21.01
CA ILE A 14 -19.32 -11.88 -21.08
C ILE A 14 -18.88 -10.63 -21.86
N VAL A 15 -17.67 -10.14 -21.62
CA VAL A 15 -17.10 -8.98 -22.32
C VAL A 15 -17.06 -9.20 -23.83
N LYS A 16 -16.64 -10.41 -24.26
CA LYS A 16 -16.64 -10.79 -25.68
C LYS A 16 -18.04 -10.91 -26.27
N LEU A 17 -18.99 -11.44 -25.53
CA LEU A 17 -20.38 -11.63 -25.99
C LEU A 17 -21.07 -10.29 -26.29
N TYR A 18 -20.70 -9.22 -25.57
CA TYR A 18 -21.29 -7.88 -25.70
C TYR A 18 -20.38 -6.87 -26.42
N ALA A 19 -19.24 -7.31 -26.99
CA ALA A 19 -18.24 -6.45 -27.63
C ALA A 19 -17.74 -5.27 -26.76
N TRP A 20 -17.71 -5.45 -25.43
CA TRP A 20 -17.27 -4.44 -24.46
C TRP A 20 -15.74 -4.31 -24.34
N GLU A 21 -14.97 -4.77 -25.33
CA GLU A 21 -13.51 -4.80 -25.27
C GLU A 21 -12.89 -3.39 -25.25
N SER A 22 -13.38 -2.48 -26.11
CA SER A 22 -12.92 -1.10 -26.18
C SER A 22 -13.13 -0.31 -24.86
N PRO A 23 -14.34 -0.27 -24.27
CA PRO A 23 -14.53 0.43 -22.99
C PRO A 23 -13.77 -0.22 -21.83
N LEU A 24 -13.58 -1.55 -21.85
CA LEU A 24 -12.77 -2.23 -20.85
C LEU A 24 -11.28 -1.85 -20.95
N GLN A 25 -10.75 -1.79 -22.17
CA GLN A 25 -9.37 -1.40 -22.44
C GLN A 25 -9.09 0.02 -21.96
N GLU A 26 -10.02 0.95 -22.20
CA GLU A 26 -9.92 2.34 -21.73
C GLU A 26 -9.90 2.42 -20.20
N ARG A 27 -10.77 1.67 -19.52
CA ARG A 27 -10.79 1.60 -18.05
C ARG A 27 -9.52 1.01 -17.46
N VAL A 28 -8.98 -0.04 -18.06
CA VAL A 28 -7.70 -0.64 -17.62
C VAL A 28 -6.55 0.33 -17.85
N ALA A 29 -6.54 1.06 -18.96
CA ALA A 29 -5.54 2.09 -19.24
C ALA A 29 -5.60 3.22 -18.19
N GLU A 30 -6.80 3.72 -17.88
CA GLU A 30 -7.03 4.73 -16.84
C GLU A 30 -6.47 4.26 -15.48
N ILE A 31 -6.84 3.05 -15.04
CA ILE A 31 -6.34 2.49 -13.77
C ILE A 31 -4.81 2.34 -13.80
N ARG A 32 -4.24 1.79 -14.88
CA ARG A 32 -2.78 1.63 -14.99
C ARG A 32 -2.03 2.96 -14.93
N THR A 33 -2.53 4.02 -15.56
CA THR A 33 -1.88 5.34 -15.46
C THR A 33 -1.86 5.87 -14.03
N SER A 34 -2.94 5.62 -13.26
CA SER A 34 -3.00 5.99 -11.85
C SER A 34 -2.04 5.17 -10.98
N GLU A 35 -1.89 3.87 -11.26
CA GLU A 35 -0.97 2.97 -10.56
C GLU A 35 0.49 3.36 -10.83
N VAL A 36 0.84 3.63 -12.09
CA VAL A 36 2.18 4.08 -12.49
C VAL A 36 2.51 5.41 -11.81
N ARG A 37 1.56 6.35 -11.73
CA ARG A 37 1.75 7.61 -11.00
C ARG A 37 2.01 7.38 -9.51
N GLN A 38 1.30 6.45 -8.87
CA GLN A 38 1.53 6.10 -7.48
C GLN A 38 2.90 5.43 -7.28
N LEU A 39 3.29 4.51 -8.17
CA LEU A 39 4.61 3.88 -8.15
C LEU A 39 5.73 4.90 -8.33
N ALA A 40 5.58 5.84 -9.26
CA ALA A 40 6.54 6.92 -9.45
C ALA A 40 6.68 7.77 -8.19
N ARG A 41 5.58 8.12 -7.52
CA ARG A 41 5.62 8.84 -6.24
C ARG A 41 6.35 8.04 -5.15
N LEU A 42 6.06 6.74 -5.03
CA LEU A 42 6.75 5.87 -4.08
C LEU A 42 8.25 5.81 -4.37
N LEU A 43 8.63 5.71 -5.65
CA LEU A 43 10.04 5.68 -6.04
C LEU A 43 10.75 7.00 -5.69
N LEU A 44 10.11 8.15 -5.95
CA LEU A 44 10.64 9.46 -5.56
C LEU A 44 10.86 9.56 -4.05
N VAL A 45 9.90 9.09 -3.25
CA VAL A 45 10.03 9.06 -1.79
C VAL A 45 11.18 8.14 -1.37
N SER A 46 11.28 6.94 -1.94
CA SER A 46 12.38 6.01 -1.63
C SER A 46 13.74 6.60 -1.97
N ILE A 47 13.89 7.22 -3.15
CA ILE A 47 15.14 7.88 -3.55
C ILE A 47 15.48 8.99 -2.55
N SER A 48 14.53 9.86 -2.22
CA SER A 48 14.76 10.94 -1.26
C SER A 48 15.20 10.44 0.12
N GLN A 49 14.66 9.30 0.57
CA GLN A 49 15.06 8.66 1.82
C GLN A 49 16.52 8.21 1.78
N PHE A 50 16.93 7.48 0.75
CA PHE A 50 18.31 7.02 0.62
C PHE A 50 19.30 8.16 0.42
N ASP A 51 18.94 9.17 -0.36
CA ASP A 51 19.79 10.33 -0.62
C ASP A 51 20.02 11.15 0.65
N THR A 52 18.96 11.37 1.44
CA THR A 52 19.07 12.08 2.73
C THR A 52 20.01 11.35 3.69
N LEU A 53 19.93 10.01 3.74
CA LEU A 53 20.79 9.20 4.60
C LEU A 53 22.26 9.17 4.16
N ARG A 54 22.55 9.41 2.87
CA ARG A 54 23.91 9.51 2.35
C ARG A 54 24.51 10.90 2.55
N VAL A 55 23.71 11.93 2.32
CA VAL A 55 24.15 13.33 2.37
C VAL A 55 24.27 13.84 3.81
N GLY A 56 23.44 13.34 4.74
CA GLY A 56 23.46 13.77 6.14
C GLY A 56 24.83 13.70 6.82
N PRO A 57 25.50 12.53 6.86
CA PRO A 57 26.83 12.39 7.46
C PRO A 57 27.93 13.18 6.76
N LEU A 58 27.75 13.52 5.48
CA LEU A 58 28.69 14.34 4.72
C LEU A 58 28.57 15.83 5.11
N LEU A 59 27.35 16.31 5.35
CA LEU A 59 27.10 17.71 5.73
C LEU A 59 27.31 17.97 7.22
N PHE A 60 27.22 16.95 8.07
CA PHE A 60 27.32 17.12 9.51
C PHE A 60 28.69 17.66 9.98
N PRO A 61 29.85 17.13 9.56
CA PRO A 61 31.16 17.66 9.97
C PRO A 61 31.39 19.15 9.64
N PRO A 62 31.18 19.64 8.40
CA PRO A 62 31.40 21.05 8.11
C PRO A 62 30.44 21.97 8.89
N VAL A 63 29.19 21.54 9.13
CA VAL A 63 28.26 22.28 10.00
C VAL A 63 28.77 22.35 11.43
N ALA A 64 29.24 21.23 11.98
CA ALA A 64 29.81 21.19 13.32
C ALA A 64 31.06 22.09 13.46
N PHE A 65 31.94 22.12 12.45
CA PHE A 65 33.12 22.99 12.46
C PHE A 65 32.75 24.47 12.37
N VAL A 66 31.81 24.85 11.50
CA VAL A 66 31.35 26.25 11.42
C VAL A 66 30.76 26.70 12.75
N LEU A 67 29.92 25.87 13.37
CA LEU A 67 29.37 26.17 14.69
C LEU A 67 30.46 26.27 15.76
N HIS A 68 31.47 25.41 15.71
CA HIS A 68 32.56 25.45 16.68
C HIS A 68 33.39 26.72 16.56
N ILE A 69 33.75 27.14 15.34
CA ILE A 69 34.48 28.39 15.06
C ILE A 69 33.70 29.60 15.57
N MET A 70 32.37 29.60 15.41
CA MET A 70 31.52 30.71 15.88
C MET A 70 31.45 30.80 17.41
N LEU A 71 31.63 29.69 18.13
CA LEU A 71 31.58 29.65 19.60
C LEU A 71 32.95 29.83 20.24
N THR A 72 33.98 29.28 19.59
CA THR A 72 35.35 29.24 20.08
C THR A 72 36.21 29.70 18.91
N ASP A 73 36.82 30.88 19.00
CA ASP A 73 37.62 31.50 17.93
C ASP A 73 38.86 30.66 17.53
N GLU A 74 39.06 29.49 18.13
CA GLU A 74 40.16 28.58 17.88
C GLU A 74 39.64 27.21 17.44
N LEU A 75 40.18 26.71 16.31
CA LEU A 75 39.91 25.37 15.82
C LEU A 75 41.22 24.57 15.81
N SER A 76 41.37 23.63 16.74
CA SER A 76 42.54 22.74 16.78
C SER A 76 42.39 21.59 15.79
N LEU A 77 43.50 21.24 15.15
CA LEU A 77 43.59 20.10 14.22
C LEU A 77 43.19 18.78 14.88
N GLU A 78 43.50 18.62 16.17
CA GLU A 78 43.12 17.44 16.96
C GLU A 78 41.60 17.26 17.00
N GLN A 79 40.86 18.35 17.27
CA GLN A 79 39.39 18.33 17.34
C GLN A 79 38.76 17.97 15.99
N ILE A 80 39.33 18.46 14.89
CA ILE A 80 38.87 18.14 13.54
C ILE A 80 38.95 16.63 13.29
N PHE A 81 40.09 16.03 13.61
CA PHE A 81 40.27 14.59 13.44
C PHE A 81 39.36 13.77 14.37
N THR A 82 39.17 14.20 15.61
CA THR A 82 38.26 13.51 16.54
C THR A 82 36.81 13.55 16.04
N VAL A 83 36.32 14.70 15.57
CA VAL A 83 34.95 14.84 15.05
C VAL A 83 34.76 14.00 13.79
N LEU A 84 35.72 14.03 12.85
CA LEU A 84 35.66 13.20 11.64
C LEU A 84 35.62 11.70 11.97
N ALA A 85 36.47 11.24 12.89
CA ALA A 85 36.49 9.85 13.32
C ALA A 85 35.18 9.45 14.00
N PHE A 86 34.64 10.32 14.87
CA PHE A 86 33.37 10.08 15.55
C PHE A 86 32.21 9.94 14.57
N VAL A 87 32.10 10.85 13.60
CA VAL A 87 31.06 10.80 12.56
C VAL A 87 31.17 9.53 11.73
N GLY A 88 32.40 9.11 11.39
CA GLY A 88 32.64 7.85 10.67
C GLY A 88 32.10 6.62 11.42
N VAL A 89 32.40 6.51 12.71
CA VAL A 89 31.93 5.38 13.55
C VAL A 89 30.42 5.43 13.79
N LEU A 90 29.83 6.62 13.93
CA LEU A 90 28.40 6.79 14.19
C LEU A 90 27.52 6.57 12.94
N THR A 91 28.07 6.76 11.74
CA THR A 91 27.33 6.64 10.48
C THR A 91 26.74 5.23 10.29
N GLY A 92 27.51 4.19 10.59
CA GLY A 92 27.07 2.80 10.50
C GLY A 92 25.81 2.49 11.33
N PRO A 93 25.81 2.70 12.66
CA PRO A 93 24.64 2.45 13.49
C PRO A 93 23.46 3.35 13.13
N LEU A 94 23.68 4.62 12.78
CA LEU A 94 22.60 5.52 12.33
C LEU A 94 21.91 5.01 11.05
N TYR A 95 22.68 4.48 10.10
CA TYR A 95 22.13 3.91 8.87
C TYR A 95 21.23 2.70 9.15
N ILE A 96 21.69 1.79 10.00
CA ILE A 96 20.91 0.61 10.42
C ILE A 96 19.64 1.03 11.15
N TRP A 97 19.74 2.01 12.06
CA TRP A 97 18.58 2.58 12.76
C TRP A 97 17.55 3.17 11.80
N ALA A 98 17.98 3.97 10.82
CA ALA A 98 17.09 4.61 9.86
C ALA A 98 16.37 3.58 8.96
N LEU A 99 17.07 2.53 8.52
CA LEU A 99 16.43 1.42 7.79
C LEU A 99 15.47 0.61 8.68
N GLY A 100 15.84 0.39 9.93
CA GLY A 100 15.02 -0.31 10.92
C GLY A 100 13.70 0.41 11.21
N PHE A 101 13.71 1.74 11.24
CA PHE A 101 12.53 2.54 11.56
C PHE A 101 11.36 2.32 10.57
N GLY A 102 11.64 2.24 9.27
CA GLY A 102 10.61 1.94 8.26
C GLY A 102 9.99 0.54 8.46
N ASN A 103 10.82 -0.45 8.77
CA ASN A 103 10.36 -1.81 9.07
C ASN A 103 9.55 -1.87 10.37
N PHE A 104 9.94 -1.11 11.38
CA PHE A 104 9.20 -1.00 12.63
C PHE A 104 7.80 -0.40 12.41
N MET A 105 7.68 0.68 11.63
CA MET A 105 6.39 1.28 11.26
C MET A 105 5.50 0.31 10.49
N MET A 106 6.04 -0.43 9.52
CA MET A 106 5.30 -1.48 8.80
C MET A 106 4.85 -2.59 9.75
N GLY A 107 5.69 -2.99 10.70
CA GLY A 107 5.36 -3.93 11.76
C GLY A 107 4.19 -3.47 12.62
N LEU A 108 4.20 -2.21 13.08
CA LEU A 108 3.10 -1.64 13.85
C LEU A 108 1.79 -1.62 13.07
N ALA A 109 1.82 -1.25 11.78
CA ALA A 109 0.63 -1.28 10.93
C ALA A 109 0.10 -2.72 10.74
N SER A 110 0.98 -3.71 10.66
CA SER A 110 0.62 -5.13 10.60
C SER A 110 -0.08 -5.58 11.89
N VAL A 111 0.51 -5.26 13.06
CA VAL A 111 -0.07 -5.58 14.38
C VAL A 111 -1.44 -4.91 14.54
N ALA A 112 -1.58 -3.64 14.14
CA ALA A 112 -2.84 -2.93 14.20
C ALA A 112 -3.96 -3.60 13.37
N ARG A 113 -3.63 -4.14 12.19
CA ARG A 113 -4.59 -4.90 11.35
C ARG A 113 -5.04 -6.19 12.03
N ILE A 114 -4.10 -6.95 12.61
CA ILE A 114 -4.41 -8.18 13.36
C ILE A 114 -5.28 -7.86 14.56
N GLN A 115 -4.95 -6.81 15.31
CA GLN A 115 -5.72 -6.37 16.47
C GLN A 115 -7.14 -5.95 16.08
N ARG A 116 -7.33 -5.27 14.93
CA ARG A 116 -8.65 -4.93 14.39
C ARG A 116 -9.44 -6.19 14.03
N PHE A 117 -8.81 -7.15 13.37
CA PHE A 117 -9.43 -8.42 13.00
C PHE A 117 -9.93 -9.18 14.24
N LEU A 118 -9.07 -9.37 15.26
CA LEU A 118 -9.41 -10.11 16.48
C LEU A 118 -10.47 -9.44 17.36
N ARG A 119 -10.64 -8.12 17.25
CA ARG A 119 -11.64 -7.35 18.01
C ARG A 119 -12.99 -7.23 17.30
N THR A 120 -13.10 -7.70 16.06
CA THR A 120 -14.37 -7.67 15.33
C THR A 120 -15.25 -8.81 15.84
N PRO A 121 -16.43 -8.52 16.44
CA PRO A 121 -17.32 -9.57 16.92
C PRO A 121 -17.76 -10.46 15.75
N ALA A 122 -17.80 -11.77 15.98
CA ALA A 122 -18.02 -12.82 14.98
C ALA A 122 -19.41 -12.81 14.29
N GLY A 123 -20.19 -11.73 14.39
CA GLY A 123 -21.54 -11.59 13.83
C GLY A 123 -21.79 -10.34 12.98
N ASP A 124 -20.81 -9.45 12.82
CA ASP A 124 -20.96 -8.20 12.03
C ASP A 124 -20.08 -8.19 10.76
N GLU A 125 -19.99 -9.32 10.08
CA GLU A 125 -19.28 -9.46 8.80
C GLU A 125 -20.00 -8.79 7.60
N ASN A 126 -21.13 -8.10 7.82
CA ASN A 126 -21.99 -7.59 6.75
C ASN A 126 -22.18 -6.06 6.65
N LYS A 127 -21.37 -5.22 7.32
CA LYS A 127 -21.47 -3.77 7.11
C LYS A 127 -20.12 -3.05 7.09
N LYS A 128 -19.69 -2.74 5.85
CA LYS A 128 -18.74 -1.68 5.46
C LYS A 128 -17.26 -1.94 5.76
N ASP A 129 -16.68 -2.93 5.10
CA ASP A 129 -15.32 -2.77 4.57
C ASP A 129 -15.31 -3.36 3.15
N VAL A 130 -15.36 -2.47 2.17
CA VAL A 130 -15.18 -2.83 0.76
C VAL A 130 -13.69 -3.17 0.57
N ALA A 131 -13.37 -4.45 0.55
CA ALA A 131 -12.27 -5.04 -0.20
C ALA A 131 -12.71 -6.44 -0.68
N PRO A 132 -12.54 -6.79 -1.97
CA PRO A 132 -13.26 -7.89 -2.59
C PRO A 132 -12.64 -9.23 -2.21
N ALA A 133 -13.41 -10.06 -1.51
CA ALA A 133 -13.14 -11.48 -1.34
C ALA A 133 -14.10 -12.27 -2.22
N PHE A 134 -13.53 -12.92 -3.23
CA PHE A 134 -14.06 -14.09 -3.89
C PHE A 134 -14.48 -15.14 -2.84
N THR A 135 -15.55 -15.89 -3.14
CA THR A 135 -16.13 -17.01 -2.39
C THR A 135 -17.18 -16.65 -1.32
N THR A 136 -18.40 -16.40 -1.78
CA THR A 136 -19.57 -17.29 -1.64
C THR A 136 -20.71 -16.62 -2.40
N LEU A 137 -21.29 -17.31 -3.38
CA LEU A 137 -22.50 -16.80 -4.06
C LEU A 137 -23.66 -16.92 -3.07
N PRO A 138 -24.30 -15.82 -2.62
CA PRO A 138 -25.64 -15.92 -2.10
C PRO A 138 -26.56 -16.16 -3.30
N VAL A 139 -27.41 -17.19 -3.22
CA VAL A 139 -28.56 -17.37 -4.11
C VAL A 139 -29.26 -16.02 -4.24
N CYS A 140 -29.16 -15.40 -5.43
CA CYS A 140 -29.74 -14.09 -5.68
C CYS A 140 -31.26 -14.20 -5.76
N SER A 141 -31.93 -14.04 -4.62
CA SER A 141 -33.38 -13.81 -4.60
C SER A 141 -33.66 -12.35 -4.97
N SER A 142 -33.73 -12.06 -6.27
CA SER A 142 -34.17 -10.74 -6.72
C SER A 142 -35.70 -10.62 -6.54
N THR A 143 -36.16 -9.64 -5.78
CA THR A 143 -37.58 -9.26 -5.74
C THR A 143 -37.82 -8.10 -6.69
N TYR A 144 -38.73 -8.27 -7.65
CA TYR A 144 -39.17 -7.22 -8.55
C TYR A 144 -40.51 -6.65 -8.08
N ARG A 145 -40.66 -5.32 -8.15
CA ARG A 145 -41.89 -4.61 -7.77
C ARG A 145 -42.62 -4.18 -9.04
N ASN A 146 -43.80 -4.73 -9.30
CA ASN A 146 -44.71 -4.25 -10.33
C ASN A 146 -45.87 -3.43 -9.71
N SER A 147 -46.74 -2.85 -10.54
CA SER A 147 -47.87 -2.00 -10.14
C SER A 147 -48.99 -2.71 -9.36
N GLU A 148 -48.92 -4.03 -9.19
CA GLU A 148 -49.89 -4.84 -8.44
C GLU A 148 -49.30 -5.43 -7.14
N GLY A 149 -48.04 -5.11 -6.80
CA GLY A 149 -47.40 -5.49 -5.54
C GLY A 149 -46.06 -6.24 -5.70
N VAL A 150 -45.40 -6.52 -4.57
CA VAL A 150 -44.09 -7.19 -4.53
C VAL A 150 -44.30 -8.71 -4.52
N LYS A 151 -43.95 -9.40 -5.60
CA LYS A 151 -43.90 -10.87 -5.65
C LYS A 151 -42.46 -11.37 -5.56
N LYS A 152 -42.26 -12.45 -4.80
CA LYS A 152 -40.98 -13.12 -4.61
C LYS A 152 -40.87 -14.28 -5.61
N MET A 153 -39.95 -14.18 -6.56
CA MET A 153 -39.56 -15.32 -7.40
C MET A 153 -38.46 -16.09 -6.67
N VAL A 154 -38.73 -17.35 -6.35
CA VAL A 154 -37.73 -18.31 -5.89
C VAL A 154 -37.44 -19.20 -7.08
N VAL A 155 -36.25 -19.05 -7.67
CA VAL A 155 -35.76 -19.99 -8.69
C VAL A 155 -34.99 -21.06 -7.93
N GLU A 156 -35.64 -22.18 -7.65
CA GLU A 156 -34.95 -23.40 -7.26
C GLU A 156 -34.32 -24.02 -8.50
N ILE A 157 -32.99 -24.03 -8.55
CA ILE A 157 -32.26 -24.91 -9.47
C ILE A 157 -32.38 -26.30 -8.85
N VAL A 158 -33.33 -27.09 -9.37
CA VAL A 158 -33.43 -28.52 -9.08
C VAL A 158 -32.23 -29.19 -9.74
N ASP A 159 -31.38 -29.84 -8.96
CA ASP A 159 -30.30 -30.69 -9.45
C ASP A 159 -30.90 -31.77 -10.38
N GLY A 160 -30.65 -31.62 -11.68
CA GLY A 160 -31.15 -32.49 -12.73
C GLY A 160 -30.07 -32.71 -13.78
N GLU A 161 -29.79 -33.98 -14.03
CA GLU A 161 -28.74 -34.55 -14.87
C GLU A 161 -28.54 -33.87 -16.23
N PHE A 162 -27.28 -33.57 -16.57
CA PHE A 162 -26.86 -33.19 -17.92
C PHE A 162 -26.51 -34.46 -18.72
N TRP A 163 -27.26 -34.73 -19.78
CA TRP A 163 -26.72 -35.30 -21.02
C TRP A 163 -26.48 -34.15 -22.01
#